data_AF-A0A5K1EVU7-F1
#
_entry.id   AF-A0A5K1EVU7-F1
#
_cell.length_a   1.000
_cell.length_b   1.000
_cell.length_c   1.000
_cell.angle_alpha   90.00
_cell.angle_beta   90.00
_cell.angle_gamma   90.00
#
_symmetry.space_group_name_H-M   'P 1'
#
loop_
_entity.id
_entity.type
_entity.pdbx_description
1 polymer ?
#
loop_
_entity_poly.entity_id
_entity_poly.type
_entity_poly.pdbx_seq_one_letter_code
_entity_poly.pdbx_strand_id
1 'polypeptide(L)' 'EIGAGPEKPPPASKAVVAKLPIIEVTDEILSKLGKETECAVCRENLVANDMMQEMPCKHLFHPICLKPWL' A
#
# COMPACT_ATOMS: atom_id res chain seq x y z
N GLU A 1 2.62 27.40 28.40
CA GLU A 1 2.46 27.21 26.94
C GLU A 1 2.23 25.73 26.68
N ILE A 2 1.21 25.41 25.88
CA ILE A 2 0.79 24.02 25.61
C ILE A 2 1.77 23.33 24.66
N GLY A 3 2.27 22.16 25.06
CA GLY A 3 3.24 21.38 24.29
C GLY A 3 2.67 20.88 22.98
N ALA A 4 3.32 21.25 21.87
CA ALA A 4 3.09 20.64 20.57
C ALA A 4 3.49 19.15 20.64
N GLY A 5 2.50 18.27 20.56
CA GLY A 5 2.72 16.83 20.41
C GLY A 5 3.42 16.50 19.09
N PRO A 6 3.92 15.26 18.91
CA PRO A 6 4.70 14.89 17.74
C PRO A 6 3.88 15.12 16.47
N GLU A 7 4.39 16.03 15.65
CA GLU A 7 3.81 16.44 14.39
C GLU A 7 3.75 15.20 13.50
N LYS A 8 2.55 14.66 13.28
CA LYS A 8 2.35 13.53 12.37
C LYS A 8 2.93 13.97 11.02
N PRO A 9 3.75 13.14 10.36
CA PRO A 9 4.28 13.48 9.06
C PRO A 9 3.11 13.90 8.15
N PRO A 10 3.28 14.96 7.33
CA PRO A 10 2.22 15.42 6.47
C PRO A 10 1.72 14.24 5.62
N PRO A 11 0.40 14.13 5.39
CA PRO A 11 -0.15 13.04 4.59
C PRO A 11 0.56 13.02 3.24
N ALA A 12 0.88 11.82 2.77
CA ALA A 12 1.53 11.65 1.48
C ALA A 12 0.68 12.36 0.42
N SER A 13 1.31 13.21 -0.38
CA SER A 13 0.57 13.98 -1.40
C SER A 13 -0.13 13.01 -2.36
N LYS A 14 -1.45 13.17 -2.54
CA LYS A 14 -2.28 12.37 -3.47
C LYS A 14 -1.64 12.22 -4.85
N ALA A 15 -1.01 13.29 -5.34
CA ALA A 15 -0.33 13.33 -6.64
C ALA A 15 0.94 12.45 -6.70
N VAL A 16 1.63 12.23 -5.58
CA VAL A 16 2.81 11.35 -5.50
C VAL A 16 2.35 9.91 -5.49
N VAL A 17 1.34 9.58 -4.68
CA VAL A 17 0.83 8.20 -4.60
C VAL A 17 0.14 7.75 -5.88
N ALA A 18 -0.59 8.65 -6.56
CA ALA A 18 -1.17 8.34 -7.87
C ALA A 18 -0.12 8.04 -8.97
N LYS A 19 1.14 8.44 -8.78
CA LYS A 19 2.25 8.17 -9.72
C LYS A 19 3.04 6.91 -9.37
N LEU A 20 2.74 6.27 -8.24
CA LEU A 20 3.44 5.04 -7.85
C LEU A 20 3.05 3.89 -8.78
N PRO A 21 3.98 2.95 -9.04
CA PRO A 21 3.72 1.81 -9.90
C PRO A 21 2.55 0.99 -9.36
N ILE A 22 1.62 0.67 -10.26
CA ILE A 22 0.60 -0.33 -10.03
C ILE A 22 1.09 -1.61 -10.69
N ILE A 23 1.17 -2.67 -9.90
CA ILE A 23 1.54 -4.00 -10.35
C ILE A 23 0.32 -4.91 -10.29
N GLU A 24 0.20 -5.80 -11.25
CA GLU A 24 -0.74 -6.90 -11.20
C GLU A 24 -0.07 -8.09 -10.49
N VAL A 25 -0.76 -8.66 -9.52
CA VAL A 25 -0.29 -9.83 -8.79
C VAL A 25 -0.43 -11.05 -9.69
N THR A 26 0.69 -11.66 -10.06
CA THR A 26 0.73 -12.93 -10.79
C THR A 26 1.08 -14.08 -9.84
N ASP A 27 0.85 -15.32 -10.26
CA ASP A 27 1.26 -16.52 -9.49
C ASP A 27 2.77 -16.52 -9.16
N GLU A 28 3.60 -15.96 -10.05
CA GLU A 28 5.03 -15.78 -9.82
C GLU A 28 5.31 -14.80 -8.68
N ILE A 29 4.56 -13.70 -8.63
CA ILE A 29 4.68 -12.68 -7.57
C ILE A 29 4.19 -13.26 -6.24
N LEU A 30 3.06 -13.97 -6.22
CA LEU A 30 2.57 -14.66 -5.03
C LEU A 30 3.57 -15.69 -4.50
N SER A 31 4.21 -16.43 -5.39
CA SER A 31 5.25 -17.40 -5.03
C SER A 31 6.48 -16.74 -4.42
N LYS A 32 6.82 -15.51 -4.85
CA LYS A 32 7.96 -14.74 -4.33
C LYS A 32 7.67 -14.06 -2.99
N LEU A 33 6.47 -13.50 -2.83
CA LEU A 33 6.07 -12.79 -1.61
C LEU A 33 5.69 -13.75 -0.48
N GLY A 34 5.20 -14.93 -0.83
CA GLY A 34 4.71 -15.94 0.11
C GLY A 34 3.19 -15.92 0.22
N LYS A 35 2.61 -17.10 0.48
CA LYS A 35 1.14 -17.33 0.51
C LYS A 35 0.41 -16.53 1.59
N GLU A 36 1.15 -16.02 2.57
CA GLU A 36 0.62 -15.26 3.70
C GLU A 36 0.66 -13.75 3.45
N THR A 37 1.00 -13.31 2.23
CA THR A 37 0.99 -11.89 1.91
C THR A 37 -0.45 -11.38 1.88
N GLU A 38 -0.70 -10.33 2.67
CA GLU A 38 -2.01 -9.70 2.80
C GLU A 38 -1.90 -8.17 2.69
N CYS A 39 -3.00 -7.53 2.29
CA CYS A 39 -3.09 -6.09 2.36
C CYS A 39 -3.29 -5.67 3.82
N ALA A 40 -2.36 -4.93 4.41
CA ALA A 40 -2.45 -4.51 5.82
C ALA A 40 -3.64 -3.59 6.15
N VAL A 41 -4.35 -3.08 5.14
CA VAL A 41 -5.53 -2.22 5.32
C VAL A 41 -6.82 -3.04 5.44
N CYS A 42 -7.11 -3.91 4.46
CA CYS A 42 -8.32 -4.75 4.48
C CYS A 42 -8.10 -6.11 5.14
N ARG A 43 -6.84 -6.51 5.37
CA ARG A 43 -6.43 -7.82 5.91
C ARG A 43 -6.88 -9.00 5.06
N GLU A 44 -6.97 -8.78 3.75
CA GLU A 44 -7.27 -9.82 2.77
C GLU A 44 -5.97 -10.28 2.11
N ASN A 45 -5.86 -11.58 1.90
CA ASN A 45 -4.74 -12.18 1.19
C ASN A 45 -4.70 -11.69 -0.26
N LEU A 46 -3.49 -11.46 -0.77
CA LEU A 46 -3.31 -11.14 -2.18
C LEU A 46 -3.65 -12.38 -3.01
N VAL A 47 -4.41 -12.17 -4.09
CA VAL A 47 -4.74 -13.22 -5.06
C VAL A 47 -4.24 -12.85 -6.45
N ALA A 48 -4.13 -13.85 -7.34
CA ALA A 48 -3.73 -13.59 -8.71
C ALA A 48 -4.76 -12.67 -9.38
N ASN A 49 -4.29 -11.74 -10.21
CA ASN A 49 -5.04 -10.64 -10.82
C ASN A 49 -5.40 -9.48 -9.88
N ASP A 50 -4.94 -9.47 -8.63
CA ASP A 50 -5.08 -8.28 -7.78
C ASP A 50 -4.22 -7.14 -8.31
N MET A 51 -4.81 -5.95 -8.38
CA MET A 51 -4.09 -4.72 -8.67
C MET A 51 -3.56 -4.13 -7.37
N MET A 52 -2.23 -4.08 -7.24
CA MET A 52 -1.53 -3.60 -6.05
C MET A 52 -0.67 -2.39 -6.38
N GLN A 53 -0.77 -1.36 -5.55
CA GLN A 53 0.09 -0.20 -5.61
C GLN A 53 1.36 -0.47 -4.78
N GLU A 54 2.51 -0.42 -5.43
CA GLU A 54 3.80 -0.59 -4.77
C GLU A 54 4.31 0.76 -4.24
N MET A 55 4.51 0.80 -2.93
CA MET A 55 5.07 1.97 -2.25
C MET A 55 6.60 2.01 -2.42
N PRO A 56 7.27 3.18 -2.28
CA PRO A 56 8.73 3.26 -2.32
C PRO A 56 9.44 2.40 -1.26
N CYS A 57 8.73 2.02 -0.21
CA CYS A 57 9.18 1.08 0.83
C CYS A 57 8.94 -0.41 0.46
N LYS A 58 8.51 -0.71 -0.77
CA LYS A 58 8.20 -2.04 -1.33
C LYS A 58 6.98 -2.75 -0.74
N HIS A 59 6.18 -2.07 0.07
CA HIS A 59 4.91 -2.62 0.53
C HIS A 59 3.83 -2.48 -0.55
N LEU A 60 2.95 -3.47 -0.61
CA LEU A 60 1.87 -3.58 -1.59
C LEU A 60 0.54 -3.31 -0.91
N PHE A 61 -0.28 -2.46 -1.52
CA PHE A 61 -1.63 -2.17 -1.04
C PHE A 61 -2.61 -2.08 -2.21
N HIS A 62 -3.86 -2.48 -2.03
CA HIS A 62 -4.86 -2.21 -3.07
C HIS A 62 -5.00 -0.68 -3.24
N PRO A 63 -5.03 -0.15 -4.48
CA PRO A 63 -5.20 1.28 -4.73
C PRO A 63 -6.42 1.87 -4.04
N ILE A 64 -7.50 1.08 -3.90
CA ILE A 64 -8.71 1.49 -3.19
C ILE A 64 -8.51 1.58 -1.68
N CYS A 65 -7.72 0.67 -1.10
CA CYS A 65 -7.36 0.62 0.31
C CYS A 65 -6.43 1.78 0.71
N LEU A 66 -5.64 2.32 -0.22
CA LEU A 66 -4.80 3.49 0.04
C LEU A 66 -5.57 4.81 0.09
N LYS A 67 -6.71 4.93 -0.61
CA LYS A 67 -7.48 6.19 -0.70
C LYS A 67 -7.80 6.88 0.64
N PRO A 68 -8.17 6.18 1.73
CA PRO A 68 -8.47 6.81 3.01
C PRO A 68 -7.24 7.38 3.73
N TRP A 69 -6.04 6.91 3.38
CA TRP A 69 -4.78 7.29 4.01
C TRP A 69 -4.05 8.43 3.27
N LEU A 70 -4.64 8.91 2.16
CA LEU A 70 -4.19 10.03 1.34
C LEU A 70 -5.13 11.23 1.46
#